data_AF-A0A720H7R9-F1
#
_entry.id   AF-A0A720H7R9-F1
#
_cell.length_a   1.000
_cell.length_b   1.000
_cell.length_c   1.000
_cell.angle_alpha   90.00
_cell.angle_beta   90.00
_cell.angle_gamma   90.00
#
_symmetry.space_group_name_H-M   'P 1'
#
loop_
_entity.id
_entity.type
_entity.pdbx_description
1 polymer ?
#
loop_
_entity_poly.entity_id
_entity_poly.type
_entity_poly.pdbx_seq_one_letter_code
_entity_poly.pdbx_strand_id
1 'polypeptide(L)' 'SQVALAESCVAAHQRGAKVFISNSTAPRVIELYERHGFTLHRVNARRSISSKGSTRETANDIVASLGI' A
#
# COMPACT_ATOMS: atom_id res chain seq x y z
N SER A 1 -7.67 8.52 8.12
CA SER A 1 -6.58 7.69 8.70
C SER A 1 -6.27 6.54 7.74
N GLN A 2 -5.17 5.80 7.93
CA GLN A 2 -4.87 4.61 7.10
C GLN A 2 -5.96 3.53 7.23
N VAL A 3 -6.56 3.39 8.41
CA VAL A 3 -7.66 2.43 8.68
C VAL A 3 -8.90 2.78 7.85
N ALA A 4 -9.38 4.03 7.94
CA ALA A 4 -10.56 4.46 7.18
C ALA A 4 -10.39 4.33 5.66
N LEU A 5 -9.16 4.49 5.17
CA LEU A 5 -8.83 4.25 3.76
C LEU A 5 -8.99 2.76 3.40
N ALA A 6 -8.40 1.86 4.20
CA ALA A 6 -8.51 0.42 3.97
C ALA A 6 -9.97 -0.06 3.99
N GLU A 7 -10.76 0.40 4.97
CA GLU A 7 -12.20 0.10 5.06
C GLU A 7 -12.98 0.61 3.85
N SER A 8 -12.70 1.84 3.40
CA SER A 8 -13.35 2.41 2.20
C SER A 8 -13.04 1.61 0.95
N CYS A 9 -11.80 1.12 0.83
CA CYS A 9 -11.36 0.28 -0.27
C CYS A 9 -12.01 -1.11 -0.25
N VAL A 10 -12.15 -1.73 0.93
CA VAL A 10 -12.93 -2.97 1.09
C VAL A 10 -14.38 -2.75 0.68
N ALA A 11 -15.01 -1.67 1.14
CA ALA A 11 -16.38 -1.35 0.78
C ALA A 11 -16.55 -1.12 -0.74
N ALA A 12 -15.59 -0.47 -1.39
CA ALA A 12 -15.58 -0.32 -2.84
C ALA A 12 -15.44 -1.66 -3.55
N HIS A 13 -14.53 -2.53 -3.07
CA HIS A 13 -14.33 -3.86 -3.62
C HIS A 13 -15.58 -4.73 -3.50
N GLN A 14 -16.28 -4.68 -2.37
CA GLN A 14 -17.56 -5.37 -2.17
C GLN A 14 -18.66 -4.91 -3.13
N ARG A 15 -18.54 -3.70 -3.70
CA ARG A 15 -19.43 -3.18 -4.77
C ARG A 15 -18.95 -3.54 -6.18
N GLY A 16 -17.94 -4.42 -6.31
CA GLY A 16 -17.41 -4.89 -7.58
C GLY A 16 -16.24 -4.06 -8.13
N ALA A 17 -15.72 -3.09 -7.38
CA ALA A 17 -14.55 -2.34 -7.82
C ALA A 17 -13.27 -3.20 -7.72
N LYS A 18 -12.35 -2.99 -8.67
CA LYS A 18 -10.96 -3.42 -8.55
C LYS A 18 -10.17 -2.31 -7.87
N VAL A 19 -9.44 -2.64 -6.82
CA VAL A 19 -8.74 -1.64 -6.01
C VAL A 19 -7.24 -1.87 -6.06
N PHE A 20 -6.49 -0.78 -6.21
CA PHE A 20 -5.04 -0.74 -6.08
C PHE A 20 -4.65 0.48 -5.22
N ILE A 21 -3.75 0.28 -4.27
CA ILE A 21 -3.22 1.35 -3.41
C ILE A 21 -1.72 1.18 -3.27
N SER A 22 -0.94 2.23 -3.50
CA SER A 22 0.50 2.23 -3.21
C SER A 22 0.79 2.87 -1.85
N ASN A 23 1.70 2.27 -1.09
CA ASN A 23 2.15 2.80 0.20
C ASN A 23 3.56 2.32 0.52
N SER A 24 4.16 2.82 1.60
CA SER A 24 5.46 2.34 2.08
C SER A 24 5.38 0.92 2.70
N THR A 25 6.52 0.26 2.88
CA THR A 25 6.62 -1.03 3.60
C THR A 25 6.60 -0.90 5.13
N ALA A 26 6.00 0.14 5.70
CA ALA A 26 5.90 0.26 7.16
C ALA A 26 5.15 -0.96 7.76
N PRO A 27 5.67 -1.61 8.82
CA PRO A 27 5.08 -2.86 9.33
C PRO A 27 3.59 -2.76 9.66
N ARG A 28 3.16 -1.64 10.24
CA ARG A 28 1.76 -1.37 10.57
C ARG A 28 0.85 -1.27 9.34
N VAL A 29 1.38 -0.82 8.20
CA VAL A 29 0.62 -0.74 6.93
C VAL A 29 0.46 -2.12 6.32
N ILE A 30 1.53 -2.94 6.35
CA ILE A 30 1.50 -4.33 5.88
C ILE A 30 0.44 -5.12 6.66
N GLU A 31 0.52 -5.11 8.00
CA GLU A 31 -0.42 -5.82 8.85
C GLU A 31 -1.87 -5.34 8.64
N LEU A 32 -2.06 -4.02 8.49
CA LEU A 32 -3.38 -3.44 8.23
C LEU A 32 -3.98 -4.00 6.94
N TYR A 33 -3.21 -3.99 5.84
CA TYR A 33 -3.71 -4.44 4.55
C TYR A 33 -3.90 -5.97 4.49
N GLU A 34 -3.01 -6.76 5.09
CA GLU A 34 -3.19 -8.22 5.21
C GLU A 34 -4.47 -8.57 5.98
N ARG A 35 -4.74 -7.87 7.09
CA ARG A 35 -5.98 -8.08 7.88
C ARG A 35 -7.25 -7.76 7.09
N HIS A 36 -7.18 -6.84 6.12
CA HIS A 36 -8.29 -6.46 5.25
C HIS A 36 -8.34 -7.28 3.94
N GLY A 37 -7.50 -8.32 3.82
CA GLY A 37 -7.53 -9.27 2.71
C GLY A 37 -6.88 -8.77 1.42
N PHE A 38 -6.08 -7.70 1.47
CA PHE A 38 -5.34 -7.24 0.30
C PHE A 38 -4.22 -8.23 -0.05
N THR A 39 -4.02 -8.42 -1.35
CA THR A 39 -2.78 -9.04 -1.84
C THR A 39 -1.69 -7.98 -1.92
N LEU A 40 -0.53 -8.25 -1.33
CA LEU A 40 0.59 -7.30 -1.29
C LEU A 40 1.66 -7.64 -2.31
N HIS A 41 2.02 -6.65 -3.12
CA HIS A 41 3.08 -6.73 -4.12
C HIS A 41 4.19 -5.77 -3.72
N ARG A 42 5.39 -6.30 -3.42
CA ARG A 42 6.55 -5.45 -3.10
C ARG A 42 7.11 -4.85 -4.38
N VAL A 43 7.36 -3.55 -4.37
CA VAL A 43 7.93 -2.81 -5.49
C VAL A 43 9.17 -2.08 -5.03
N ASN A 44 10.29 -2.39 -5.67
CA ASN A 44 11.55 -1.68 -5.45
C ASN A 44 11.52 -0.40 -6.29
N ALA A 45 11.20 0.73 -5.67
CA ALA A 45 11.14 2.02 -6.34
C ALA A 45 12.41 2.82 -6.03
N ARG A 46 13.23 3.08 -7.05
CA ARG A 46 14.34 4.03 -6.93
C ARG A 46 13.76 5.44 -6.88
N ARG A 47 13.67 6.03 -5.68
CA ARG A 47 13.19 7.41 -5.53
C ARG A 47 14.25 8.40 -6.05
N SER A 48 13.90 9.21 -7.05
CA SER A 48 14.72 10.35 -7.49
C SER A 48 14.58 11.56 -6.56
N ILE A 49 13.52 11.60 -5.75
CA ILE A 49 13.18 12.70 -4.83
C ILE A 49 12.80 12.10 -3.45
N SER A 50 13.43 12.60 -2.39
CA SER A 50 13.16 12.23 -0.98
C SER A 50 13.09 13.51 -0.13
N SER A 51 12.21 13.54 0.87
CA SER A 51 12.14 14.64 1.84
C SER A 51 13.27 14.58 2.89
N LYS A 52 14.02 13.48 2.95
CA LYS A 52 15.27 13.34 3.73
C LYS A 52 16.44 13.07 2.79
N GLY A 53 17.27 14.09 2.57
CA GLY A 53 18.37 14.08 1.61
C GLY A 53 19.46 13.01 1.85
N SER A 54 19.55 12.42 3.04
CA SER A 54 20.58 11.42 3.38
C SER A 54 20.19 9.95 3.17
N THR A 55 18.98 9.67 2.68
CA THR A 55 18.54 8.29 2.37
C THR A 55 18.27 8.16 0.87
N ARG A 56 19.32 8.26 0.06
CA ARG A 56 19.30 7.78 -1.34
C ARG A 56 19.48 6.26 -1.37
N GLU A 57 18.73 5.56 -0.52
CA GLU A 57 18.65 4.12 -0.48
C GLU A 57 17.32 3.69 -1.08
N THR A 58 17.35 2.60 -1.82
CA THR A 58 16.20 1.93 -2.43
C THR A 58 15.00 1.94 -1.47
N ALA A 59 13.97 2.74 -1.77
CA ALA A 59 12.75 2.69 -1.00
C ALA A 59 11.96 1.48 -1.48
N ASN A 60 11.67 0.58 -0.56
CA ASN A 60 10.75 -0.51 -0.82
C ASN A 60 9.35 0.03 -0.55
N ASP A 61 8.54 0.10 -1.59
CA ASP A 61 7.12 0.40 -1.49
C ASP A 61 6.32 -0.90 -1.69
N ILE A 62 5.03 -0.85 -1.39
CA ILE A 62 4.08 -1.92 -1.68
C ILE A 62 2.96 -1.37 -2.56
N VAL A 63 2.42 -2.24 -3.40
CA VAL A 63 1.12 -2.08 -4.04
C VAL A 63 0.20 -3.13 -3.44
N ALA A 64 -0.90 -2.71 -2.83
CA ALA A 64 -1.93 -3.57 -2.27
C ALA A 64 -3.12 -3.64 -3.23
N SER A 65 -3.68 -4.84 -3.45
CA SER A 65 -4.79 -5.04 -4.39
C SER A 65 -5.95 -5.88 -3.87
N LEU A 66 -7.15 -5.59 -4.37
CA LEU A 66 -8.38 -6.39 -4.20
C LEU A 66 -9.13 -6.58 -5.52
N GLY A 67 -9.63 -7.79 -5.79
CA GLY A 67 -10.47 -8.11 -6.95
C GLY A 67 -9.73 -8.26 -8.29
N ILE A 68 -8.48 -8.72 -8.24
CA ILE A 68 -7.68 -9.08 -9.42
C ILE A 68 -7.80 -10.56 -9.69
#